data_AF-A0AAD9QFH7-F1
#
_entry.id   AF-A0AAD9QFH7-F1
#
_cell.length_a   1.000
_cell.length_b   1.000
_cell.length_c   1.000
_cell.angle_alpha   90.00
_cell.angle_beta   90.00
_cell.angle_gamma   90.00
#
_symmetry.space_group_name_H-M   'P 1'
#
loop_
_entity.id
_entity.type
_entity.pdbx_description
1 polymer ?
#
loop_
_entity_poly.entity_id
_entity_poly.type
_entity_poly.pdbx_seq_one_letter_code
_entity_poly.pdbx_strand_id
1 'polypeptide(L)'
;MEIVKSILVLWLSLSFGASSPQEKKKVLILGAGVSGITAAKTLFDQGVTDFLVLEGQSYIGGRVTQASFAGMKVEMGANWIHYSDQDDNPLILLKNKNDLTATPSNYSRHIIRNDTGADATNTHLSKEWTVARYKLFKLGEARGKEDIPLRDMPATTGLKKLGWRSDTPLKKLSSWSDINFQYGVGEEEASLNNMGAAGVDTFINDQRGVWIKYSDESVEVTTAEGIIYAAEYALCTFSNGVLESKMVTFDPDLPDWKKEAIFRMRMVYYTKIFLKFPKKFWDDSKFILHVSK
;
A
#
# COMPACT_ATOMS: atom_id res chain seq x y z
N MET A 1 -14.04 15.50 60.16
CA MET A 1 -15.06 15.90 59.17
C MET A 1 -14.30 16.28 57.90
N GLU A 2 -14.03 15.29 57.04
CA GLU A 2 -13.25 15.51 55.82
C GLU A 2 -14.12 16.17 54.75
N ILE A 3 -13.66 17.31 54.24
CA ILE A 3 -14.31 18.03 53.14
C ILE A 3 -13.85 17.37 51.84
N VAL A 4 -14.71 16.53 51.27
CA VAL A 4 -14.52 16.00 49.91
C VAL A 4 -14.69 17.17 48.93
N LYS A 5 -13.61 17.54 48.25
CA LYS A 5 -13.65 18.50 47.14
C LYS A 5 -14.09 17.74 45.88
N SER A 6 -15.37 17.84 45.53
CA SER A 6 -15.90 17.34 44.26
C SER A 6 -15.54 18.33 43.14
N ILE A 7 -14.84 17.84 42.11
CA ILE A 7 -14.60 18.59 40.87
C ILE A 7 -15.74 18.28 39.90
N LEU A 8 -16.52 19.31 39.55
CA LEU A 8 -17.52 19.24 38.50
C LEU A 8 -16.82 19.45 37.14
N VAL A 9 -16.71 18.40 36.33
CA VAL A 9 -16.21 18.50 34.95
C VAL A 9 -17.41 18.74 34.03
N LEU A 10 -17.59 19.98 33.60
CA LEU A 10 -18.56 20.35 32.57
C LEU A 10 -18.02 19.97 31.18
N TRP A 11 -18.64 18.99 30.55
CA TRP A 11 -18.45 18.71 29.13
C TRP A 11 -19.26 19.73 28.31
N LEU A 12 -18.58 20.72 27.73
CA LEU A 12 -19.16 21.52 26.65
C LEU A 12 -19.04 20.73 25.34
N SER A 13 -20.14 20.16 24.86
CA SER A 13 -20.25 19.75 23.46
C SER A 13 -20.43 21.01 22.61
N LEU A 14 -19.38 21.42 21.90
CA LEU A 14 -19.50 22.39 20.82
C LEU A 14 -20.33 21.75 19.70
N SER A 15 -21.62 22.09 19.64
CA SER A 15 -22.46 21.80 18.49
C SER A 15 -22.00 22.69 17.34
N PHE A 16 -21.09 22.18 16.50
CA PHE A 16 -20.88 22.76 15.17
C PHE A 16 -22.24 22.70 14.45
N GLY A 17 -22.71 23.84 13.95
CA GLY A 17 -23.99 23.92 13.26
C GLY A 17 -24.04 22.87 12.16
N ALA A 18 -24.87 21.84 12.35
CA ALA A 18 -25.02 20.78 11.37
C ALA A 18 -25.61 21.40 10.10
N SER A 19 -24.85 21.33 9.01
CA SER A 19 -25.42 21.45 7.68
C SER A 19 -26.59 20.48 7.56
N SER A 20 -27.69 20.88 6.94
CA SER A 20 -28.71 19.90 6.52
C SER A 20 -28.02 18.78 5.74
N PRO A 21 -28.38 17.51 5.97
CA PRO A 21 -27.83 16.41 5.19
C PRO A 21 -27.99 16.69 3.71
N GLN A 22 -26.95 16.41 2.94
CA GLN A 22 -27.04 16.41 1.49
C GLN A 22 -28.10 15.39 1.04
N GLU A 23 -28.59 15.55 -0.18
CA GLU A 23 -29.55 14.60 -0.77
C GLU A 23 -29.06 13.15 -0.59
N LYS A 24 -29.90 12.30 0.01
CA LYS A 24 -29.56 10.90 0.29
C LYS A 24 -29.24 10.18 -1.02
N LYS A 25 -28.13 9.43 -1.02
CA LYS A 25 -27.69 8.60 -2.16
C LYS A 25 -27.95 7.13 -1.91
N LYS A 26 -27.92 6.31 -2.96
CA LYS A 26 -27.91 4.85 -2.78
C LYS A 26 -26.57 4.37 -2.22
N VAL A 27 -25.44 4.88 -2.75
CA VAL A 27 -24.10 4.43 -2.34
C VAL A 27 -23.15 5.62 -2.12
N LEU A 28 -22.47 5.66 -0.97
CA LEU A 28 -21.26 6.45 -0.78
C LEU A 28 -20.02 5.61 -1.04
N ILE A 29 -19.07 6.12 -1.81
CA ILE A 29 -17.74 5.51 -1.98
C ILE A 29 -16.74 6.42 -1.30
N LEU A 30 -16.03 5.89 -0.30
CA LEU A 30 -15.12 6.67 0.53
C LEU A 30 -13.67 6.44 0.06
N GLY A 31 -13.13 7.44 -0.63
CA GLY A 31 -11.84 7.42 -1.33
C GLY A 31 -11.99 7.30 -2.85
N ALA A 32 -11.28 8.15 -3.59
CA ALA A 32 -11.14 8.14 -5.05
C ALA A 32 -9.74 7.67 -5.47
N GLY A 33 -9.17 6.70 -4.74
CA GLY A 33 -8.05 5.89 -5.21
C GLY A 33 -8.48 4.89 -6.29
N VAL A 34 -7.55 4.05 -6.76
CA VAL A 34 -7.82 3.06 -7.83
C VAL A 34 -9.04 2.19 -7.52
N SER A 35 -9.16 1.64 -6.30
CA SER A 35 -10.31 0.76 -5.99
C SER A 35 -11.62 1.54 -5.82
N GLY A 36 -11.61 2.75 -5.26
CA GLY A 36 -12.81 3.59 -5.19
C GLY A 36 -13.32 4.00 -6.58
N ILE A 37 -12.43 4.45 -7.47
CA ILE A 37 -12.76 4.77 -8.86
C ILE A 37 -13.24 3.51 -9.60
N THR A 38 -12.58 2.37 -9.38
CA THR A 38 -12.98 1.10 -10.00
C THR A 38 -14.38 0.67 -9.52
N ALA A 39 -14.67 0.82 -8.23
CA ALA A 39 -16.00 0.53 -7.70
C ALA A 39 -17.06 1.47 -8.29
N ALA A 40 -16.78 2.77 -8.36
CA ALA A 40 -17.68 3.74 -8.99
C ALA A 40 -17.96 3.39 -10.46
N LYS A 41 -16.90 3.02 -11.21
CA LYS A 41 -17.04 2.55 -12.59
C LYS A 41 -17.87 1.28 -12.68
N THR A 42 -17.62 0.30 -11.82
CA THR A 42 -18.38 -0.96 -11.81
C THR A 42 -19.86 -0.71 -11.51
N LEU A 43 -20.19 0.14 -10.53
CA LEU A 43 -21.58 0.52 -10.25
C LEU A 43 -22.23 1.18 -11.47
N PHE A 44 -21.54 2.14 -12.07
CA PHE A 44 -22.03 2.85 -13.26
C PHE A 44 -22.27 1.89 -14.44
N ASP A 45 -21.33 0.99 -14.73
CA ASP A 45 -21.44 0.00 -15.81
C ASP A 45 -22.59 -1.00 -15.55
N GLN A 46 -22.98 -1.22 -14.29
CA GLN A 46 -24.13 -2.04 -13.90
C GLN A 46 -25.45 -1.23 -13.78
N GLY A 47 -25.46 0.04 -14.22
CA GLY A 47 -26.65 0.89 -14.22
C GLY A 47 -27.00 1.49 -12.85
N VAL A 48 -26.15 1.32 -11.83
CA VAL A 48 -26.29 2.00 -10.55
C VAL A 48 -25.59 3.35 -10.65
N THR A 49 -26.36 4.42 -10.86
CA THR A 49 -25.83 5.79 -11.06
C THR A 49 -26.03 6.71 -9.88
N ASP A 50 -26.87 6.33 -8.91
CA ASP A 50 -27.13 7.11 -7.70
C ASP A 50 -26.05 6.83 -6.64
N PHE A 51 -24.84 7.32 -6.89
CA PHE A 51 -23.74 7.22 -5.95
C PHE A 51 -22.93 8.51 -5.89
N LEU A 52 -22.19 8.69 -4.80
CA LEU A 52 -21.26 9.79 -4.63
C LEU A 52 -19.89 9.26 -4.16
N VAL A 53 -18.83 9.72 -4.80
CA VAL A 53 -17.46 9.44 -4.38
C VAL A 53 -16.95 10.61 -3.54
N LEU A 54 -16.53 10.33 -2.31
CA LEU A 54 -15.97 11.31 -1.38
C LEU A 54 -14.45 11.10 -1.30
N GLU A 55 -13.67 12.08 -1.74
CA GLU A 55 -12.20 12.07 -1.69
C GLU A 55 -11.70 13.06 -0.66
N GLY A 56 -10.82 12.58 0.22
CA GLY A 56 -10.17 13.30 1.29
C GLY A 56 -8.96 14.10 0.83
N GLN A 57 -8.41 13.94 -0.37
CA GLN A 57 -7.42 14.87 -0.93
C GLN A 57 -8.03 15.94 -1.84
N SER A 58 -7.19 16.90 -2.24
CA SER A 58 -7.49 17.85 -3.32
C SER A 58 -7.29 17.24 -4.72
N TYR A 59 -6.98 15.96 -4.81
CA TYR A 59 -6.71 15.22 -6.05
C TYR A 59 -7.22 13.78 -5.94
N ILE A 60 -7.53 13.17 -7.08
CA ILE A 60 -7.91 11.76 -7.17
C ILE A 60 -6.71 10.87 -7.51
N GLY A 61 -6.87 9.56 -7.36
CA GLY A 61 -5.85 8.55 -7.69
C GLY A 61 -5.08 8.02 -6.48
N GLY A 62 -5.09 8.75 -5.36
CA GLY A 62 -4.45 8.36 -4.11
C GLY A 62 -2.98 8.03 -4.29
N ARG A 63 -2.60 6.75 -4.09
CA ARG A 63 -1.22 6.26 -4.26
C ARG A 63 -0.77 6.07 -5.71
N VAL A 64 -1.63 6.36 -6.69
CA VAL A 64 -1.25 6.48 -8.10
C VAL A 64 -1.28 7.95 -8.44
N THR A 65 -0.10 8.59 -8.40
CA THR A 65 0.04 10.03 -8.58
C THR A 65 1.36 10.35 -9.26
N GLN A 66 1.37 11.47 -9.96
CA GLN A 66 2.49 11.94 -10.78
C GLN A 66 2.85 13.39 -10.47
N ALA A 67 4.08 13.78 -10.75
CA ALA A 67 4.55 15.16 -10.68
C ALA A 67 5.30 15.55 -11.96
N SER A 68 5.37 16.85 -12.24
CA SER A 68 6.27 17.37 -13.26
C SER A 68 7.67 17.53 -12.66
N PHE A 69 8.68 16.89 -13.25
CA PHE A 69 10.07 17.01 -12.84
C PHE A 69 10.98 17.09 -14.07
N ALA A 70 11.87 18.08 -14.11
CA ALA A 70 12.87 18.23 -15.18
C ALA A 70 12.29 18.29 -16.62
N GLY A 71 11.05 18.75 -16.79
CA GLY A 71 10.35 18.79 -18.09
C GLY A 71 9.67 17.47 -18.48
N MET A 72 9.66 16.49 -17.58
CA MET A 72 9.01 15.19 -17.76
C MET A 72 7.94 14.97 -16.69
N LYS A 73 7.04 14.02 -16.92
CA LYS A 73 6.17 13.48 -15.87
C LYS A 73 6.88 12.31 -15.19
N VAL A 74 6.84 12.29 -13.87
CA VAL A 74 7.40 11.22 -13.04
C VAL A 74 6.32 10.66 -12.12
N GLU A 75 6.26 9.35 -12.00
CA GLU A 75 5.32 8.66 -11.11
C GLU A 75 5.81 8.74 -9.66
N MET A 76 5.14 9.55 -8.85
CA MET A 76 5.41 9.72 -7.43
C MET A 76 4.93 8.50 -6.61
N GLY A 77 3.92 7.79 -7.13
CA GLY A 77 3.29 6.63 -6.51
C GLY A 77 3.61 5.30 -7.21
N ALA A 78 2.59 4.48 -7.47
CA ALA A 78 2.75 3.25 -8.26
C ALA A 78 3.38 3.54 -9.64
N ASN A 79 4.30 2.69 -10.08
CA ASN A 79 5.04 2.91 -11.34
C ASN A 79 5.24 1.64 -12.18
N TRP A 80 5.14 0.45 -11.57
CA TRP A 80 5.30 -0.83 -12.26
C TRP A 80 3.96 -1.55 -12.38
N ILE A 81 3.74 -2.18 -13.54
CA ILE A 81 2.71 -3.20 -13.72
C ILE A 81 3.40 -4.56 -13.60
N HIS A 82 3.19 -5.24 -12.48
CA HIS A 82 3.66 -6.61 -12.26
C HIS A 82 2.84 -7.59 -13.11
N TYR A 83 3.43 -8.71 -13.52
CA TYR A 83 2.76 -9.73 -14.37
C TYR A 83 2.19 -9.14 -15.66
N SER A 84 2.98 -8.30 -16.32
CA SER A 84 2.59 -7.63 -17.58
C SER A 84 2.62 -8.56 -18.79
N ASP A 85 3.16 -9.75 -18.62
CA ASP A 85 3.21 -10.87 -19.56
C ASP A 85 2.03 -11.83 -19.43
N GLN A 86 1.13 -11.61 -18.46
CA GLN A 86 -0.07 -12.42 -18.25
C GLN A 86 -1.31 -11.73 -18.84
N ASP A 87 -2.13 -12.50 -19.56
CA ASP A 87 -3.30 -12.00 -20.29
C ASP A 87 -4.46 -11.56 -19.37
N ASP A 88 -4.49 -12.03 -18.13
CA ASP A 88 -5.53 -11.76 -17.15
C ASP A 88 -5.30 -10.47 -16.33
N ASN A 89 -4.18 -9.77 -16.56
CA ASN A 89 -3.89 -8.53 -15.87
C ASN A 89 -4.76 -7.37 -16.40
N PRO A 90 -5.70 -6.83 -15.59
CA PRO A 90 -6.63 -5.79 -16.05
C PRO A 90 -5.93 -4.48 -16.44
N LEU A 91 -4.75 -4.19 -15.89
CA LEU A 91 -3.99 -2.99 -16.23
C LEU A 91 -3.38 -3.07 -17.64
N ILE A 92 -3.07 -4.27 -18.15
CA ILE A 92 -2.57 -4.45 -19.52
C ILE A 92 -3.69 -4.21 -20.53
N LEU A 93 -4.89 -4.70 -20.25
CA LEU A 93 -6.08 -4.41 -21.06
C LEU A 93 -6.35 -2.91 -21.12
N LEU A 94 -6.28 -2.21 -19.97
CA LEU A 94 -6.45 -0.76 -19.92
C LEU A 94 -5.33 -0.02 -20.67
N LYS A 95 -4.07 -0.43 -20.49
CA LYS A 95 -2.93 0.14 -21.24
C LYS A 95 -3.16 0.03 -22.75
N ASN A 96 -3.50 -1.16 -23.24
CA ASN A 96 -3.68 -1.42 -24.66
C ASN A 96 -4.90 -0.69 -25.22
N LYS A 97 -6.01 -0.65 -24.48
CA LYS A 97 -7.22 0.10 -24.86
C LYS A 97 -6.98 1.61 -25.01
N ASN A 98 -6.03 2.16 -24.27
CA ASN A 98 -5.71 3.59 -24.27
C ASN A 98 -4.40 3.92 -25.03
N ASP A 99 -3.91 2.99 -25.86
CA ASP A 99 -2.69 3.15 -26.67
C ASP A 99 -1.45 3.63 -25.87
N LEU A 100 -1.36 3.22 -24.60
CA LEU A 100 -0.27 3.62 -23.72
C LEU A 100 0.99 2.78 -23.99
N THR A 101 2.14 3.44 -23.96
CA THR A 101 3.45 2.79 -24.09
C THR A 101 4.00 2.39 -22.72
N ALA A 102 4.76 1.29 -22.66
CA ALA A 102 5.42 0.83 -21.45
C ALA A 102 6.80 0.28 -21.79
N THR A 103 7.77 0.46 -20.88
CA THR A 103 9.12 -0.09 -21.04
C THR A 103 9.30 -1.27 -20.09
N PRO A 104 9.68 -2.47 -20.58
CA PRO A 104 9.90 -3.61 -19.70
C PRO A 104 11.08 -3.35 -18.75
N SER A 105 10.89 -3.67 -17.48
CA SER A 105 11.99 -3.68 -16.51
C SER A 105 12.85 -4.93 -16.69
N ASN A 106 14.17 -4.79 -16.52
CA ASN A 106 15.08 -5.94 -16.51
C ASN A 106 15.91 -5.87 -15.22
N TYR A 107 15.44 -6.57 -14.19
CA TYR A 107 16.07 -6.62 -12.87
C TYR A 107 17.43 -7.33 -12.88
N SER A 108 17.68 -8.19 -13.88
CA SER A 108 18.99 -8.82 -14.07
C SER A 108 20.05 -7.85 -14.61
N ARG A 109 19.64 -6.70 -15.18
CA ARG A 109 20.56 -5.64 -15.63
C ARG A 109 20.86 -4.68 -14.48
N HIS A 110 21.50 -5.20 -13.44
CA HIS A 110 22.01 -4.42 -12.32
C HIS A 110 23.54 -4.46 -12.28
N ILE A 111 24.14 -3.47 -11.61
CA ILE A 111 25.55 -3.46 -11.24
C ILE A 111 25.67 -3.15 -9.75
N ILE A 112 26.59 -3.82 -9.06
CA ILE A 112 26.91 -3.55 -7.65
C ILE A 112 28.23 -2.77 -7.63
N ARG A 113 28.24 -1.61 -6.97
CA ARG A 113 29.43 -0.78 -6.77
C ARG A 113 29.87 -0.82 -5.31
N ASN A 114 31.18 -0.89 -5.07
CA ASN A 114 31.74 -0.77 -3.72
C ASN A 114 32.07 0.69 -3.36
N ASP A 115 32.64 0.91 -2.17
CA ASP A 115 33.00 2.25 -1.67
C ASP A 115 33.99 3.02 -2.57
N THR A 116 34.79 2.32 -3.41
CA THR A 116 35.71 2.98 -4.36
C THR A 116 35.06 3.24 -5.71
N GLY A 117 33.77 2.89 -5.87
CA GLY A 117 33.06 2.90 -7.14
C GLY A 117 33.47 1.77 -8.10
N ALA A 118 34.25 0.77 -7.65
CA ALA A 118 34.60 -0.37 -8.49
C ALA A 118 33.44 -1.36 -8.60
N ASP A 119 33.38 -2.12 -9.70
CA ASP A 119 32.38 -3.17 -9.89
C ASP A 119 32.63 -4.33 -8.91
N ALA A 120 31.62 -4.62 -8.10
CA ALA A 120 31.57 -5.70 -7.13
C ALA A 120 30.47 -6.71 -7.45
N THR A 121 29.94 -6.69 -8.68
CA THR A 121 28.89 -7.59 -9.14
C THR A 121 29.36 -9.03 -9.11
N ASN A 122 28.61 -9.89 -8.41
CA ASN A 122 28.90 -11.31 -8.30
C ASN A 122 27.76 -12.13 -8.91
N THR A 123 27.90 -12.48 -10.19
CA THR A 123 26.86 -13.20 -10.95
C THR A 123 26.58 -14.61 -10.41
N HIS A 124 27.59 -15.26 -9.81
CA HIS A 124 27.41 -16.54 -9.15
C HIS A 124 26.49 -16.39 -7.94
N LEU A 125 26.75 -15.41 -7.09
CA LEU A 125 25.93 -15.10 -5.93
C LEU A 125 24.50 -14.68 -6.33
N SER A 126 24.33 -13.91 -7.40
CA SER A 126 22.99 -13.57 -7.91
C SER A 126 22.17 -14.81 -8.31
N LYS A 127 22.82 -15.84 -8.88
CA LYS A 127 22.17 -17.12 -9.20
C LYS A 127 21.82 -17.90 -7.94
N GLU A 128 22.71 -17.95 -6.95
CA GLU A 128 22.42 -18.56 -5.65
C GLU A 128 21.21 -17.90 -4.98
N TRP A 129 21.17 -16.56 -4.97
CA TRP A 129 20.05 -15.79 -4.44
C TRP A 129 18.75 -16.14 -5.17
N THR A 130 18.77 -16.19 -6.50
CA THR A 130 17.58 -16.53 -7.31
C THR A 130 16.97 -17.87 -6.89
N VAL A 131 17.81 -18.89 -6.64
CA VAL A 131 17.37 -20.20 -6.17
C VAL A 131 16.82 -20.13 -4.74
N ALA A 132 17.50 -19.43 -3.83
CA ALA A 132 17.05 -19.26 -2.45
C ALA A 132 15.71 -18.53 -2.37
N ARG A 133 15.57 -17.43 -3.12
CA ARG A 133 14.35 -16.64 -3.25
C ARG A 133 13.18 -17.48 -3.75
N TYR A 134 13.37 -18.26 -4.81
CA TYR A 134 12.32 -19.13 -5.34
C TYR A 134 11.83 -20.13 -4.28
N LYS A 135 12.76 -20.78 -3.56
CA LYS A 135 12.41 -21.70 -2.47
C LYS A 135 11.71 -21.00 -1.32
N LEU A 136 12.11 -19.78 -0.98
CA LEU A 136 11.47 -18.96 0.06
C LEU A 136 10.01 -18.67 -0.30
N PHE A 137 9.76 -18.29 -1.56
CA PHE A 137 8.41 -17.96 -2.03
C PHE A 137 7.51 -19.18 -2.02
N LYS A 138 8.01 -20.34 -2.47
CA LYS A 138 7.28 -21.61 -2.36
C LYS A 138 6.99 -22.03 -0.93
N LEU A 139 7.91 -21.76 -0.01
CA LEU A 139 7.68 -22.02 1.41
C LEU A 139 6.59 -21.12 2.00
N GLY A 140 6.55 -19.84 1.63
CA GLY A 140 5.49 -18.90 2.04
C GLY A 140 4.11 -19.30 1.48
N GLU A 141 4.02 -19.56 0.18
CA GLU A 141 2.78 -20.00 -0.49
C GLU A 141 2.18 -21.26 0.16
N ALA A 142 3.02 -22.24 0.52
CA ALA A 142 2.57 -23.48 1.14
C ALA A 142 1.99 -23.27 2.54
N ARG A 143 2.51 -22.31 3.30
CA ARG A 143 2.07 -22.01 4.68
C ARG A 143 0.66 -21.44 4.74
N GLY A 144 0.29 -20.60 3.76
CA GLY A 144 -1.04 -19.98 3.71
C GLY A 144 -2.23 -20.95 3.64
N LYS A 145 -1.99 -22.24 3.32
CA LYS A 145 -3.05 -23.26 3.20
C LYS A 145 -3.29 -24.09 4.47
N GLU A 146 -2.34 -24.15 5.40
CA GLU A 146 -2.37 -25.09 6.54
C GLU A 146 -2.14 -24.45 7.92
N ASP A 147 -1.62 -23.22 7.99
CA ASP A 147 -1.33 -22.56 9.27
C ASP A 147 -2.57 -21.81 9.82
N ILE A 148 -3.44 -22.51 10.56
CA ILE A 148 -4.47 -21.89 11.42
C ILE A 148 -4.29 -22.41 12.87
N PRO A 149 -3.91 -21.58 13.86
CA PRO A 149 -3.61 -20.15 13.74
C PRO A 149 -2.24 -19.88 13.10
N LEU A 150 -2.18 -18.84 12.26
CA LEU A 150 -0.97 -18.35 11.59
C LEU A 150 0.14 -18.03 12.61
N ARG A 151 1.05 -18.98 12.82
CA ARG A 151 2.33 -18.70 13.48
C ARG A 151 3.26 -18.10 12.44
N ASP A 152 3.15 -16.79 12.27
CA ASP A 152 4.05 -16.05 11.40
C ASP A 152 5.49 -16.07 11.92
N MET A 153 6.44 -15.92 11.01
CA MET A 153 7.85 -15.79 11.32
C MET A 153 8.53 -14.86 10.32
N PRO A 154 9.67 -14.25 10.69
CA PRO A 154 10.48 -13.50 9.74
C PRO A 154 10.97 -14.35 8.57
N ALA A 155 11.05 -13.75 7.39
CA ALA A 155 11.61 -14.36 6.18
C ALA A 155 13.06 -14.86 6.40
N THR A 156 13.84 -14.21 7.25
CA THR A 156 15.21 -14.66 7.61
C THR A 156 15.20 -16.07 8.21
N THR A 157 14.15 -16.46 8.94
CA THR A 157 14.01 -17.82 9.49
C THR A 157 13.80 -18.84 8.37
N GLY A 158 12.95 -18.51 7.40
CA GLY A 158 12.75 -19.31 6.19
C GLY A 158 14.04 -19.44 5.38
N LEU A 159 14.74 -18.33 5.16
CA LEU A 159 16.03 -18.30 4.44
C LEU A 159 17.09 -19.18 5.12
N LYS A 160 17.27 -19.06 6.44
CA LYS A 160 18.21 -19.88 7.21
C LYS A 160 17.90 -21.37 7.11
N LYS A 161 16.62 -21.75 7.15
CA LYS A 161 16.17 -23.14 6.95
C LYS A 161 16.51 -23.65 5.54
N LEU A 162 16.46 -22.77 4.54
CA LEU A 162 16.78 -23.07 3.15
C LEU A 162 18.29 -22.99 2.82
N GLY A 163 19.13 -22.73 3.82
CA GLY A 163 20.59 -22.67 3.68
C GLY A 163 21.12 -21.29 3.28
N TRP A 164 20.27 -20.27 3.14
CA TRP A 164 20.71 -18.91 2.89
C TRP A 164 20.99 -18.18 4.21
N ARG A 165 22.21 -17.63 4.33
CA ARG A 165 22.61 -16.79 5.46
C ARG A 165 23.19 -15.51 4.92
N SER A 166 22.67 -14.38 5.39
CA SER A 166 23.14 -13.03 5.02
C SER A 166 24.40 -12.65 5.81
N ASP A 167 25.45 -13.48 5.69
CA ASP A 167 26.68 -13.48 6.50
C ASP A 167 27.83 -12.66 5.90
N THR A 168 27.66 -12.14 4.69
CA THR A 168 28.60 -11.20 4.05
C THR A 168 27.86 -9.96 3.55
N PRO A 169 28.53 -8.80 3.37
CA PRO A 169 27.90 -7.60 2.83
C PRO A 169 27.17 -7.84 1.51
N LEU A 170 27.76 -8.62 0.60
CA LEU A 170 27.15 -8.95 -0.70
C LEU A 170 25.93 -9.87 -0.58
N LYS A 171 25.96 -10.88 0.29
CA LYS A 171 24.79 -11.74 0.54
C LYS A 171 23.66 -10.94 1.19
N LYS A 172 23.99 -10.09 2.17
CA LYS A 172 23.03 -9.20 2.82
C LYS A 172 22.42 -8.24 1.81
N LEU A 173 23.22 -7.60 0.95
CA LEU A 173 22.69 -6.74 -0.11
C LEU A 173 21.79 -7.50 -1.09
N SER A 174 22.15 -8.74 -1.45
CA SER A 174 21.37 -9.54 -2.41
C SER A 174 19.96 -9.82 -1.89
N SER A 175 19.83 -10.32 -0.66
CA SER A 175 18.52 -10.59 -0.07
C SER A 175 17.78 -9.32 0.33
N TRP A 176 18.49 -8.36 0.92
CA TRP A 176 17.90 -7.11 1.37
C TRP A 176 17.35 -6.29 0.20
N SER A 177 18.10 -6.13 -0.89
CA SER A 177 17.65 -5.30 -2.01
C SER A 177 16.38 -5.84 -2.66
N ASP A 178 16.24 -7.17 -2.80
CA ASP A 178 15.05 -7.79 -3.38
C ASP A 178 13.87 -7.76 -2.39
N ILE A 179 14.07 -8.20 -1.14
CA ILE A 179 12.99 -8.22 -0.14
C ILE A 179 12.54 -6.80 0.21
N ASN A 180 13.46 -5.86 0.41
CA ASN A 180 13.11 -4.46 0.68
C ASN A 180 12.41 -3.81 -0.51
N PHE A 181 12.86 -4.06 -1.73
CA PHE A 181 12.21 -3.51 -2.92
C PHE A 181 10.77 -4.01 -3.07
N GLN A 182 10.51 -5.28 -2.74
CA GLN A 182 9.17 -5.88 -2.88
C GLN A 182 8.24 -5.63 -1.69
N TYR A 183 8.78 -5.58 -0.46
CA TYR A 183 8.00 -5.57 0.77
C TYR A 183 8.24 -4.35 1.65
N GLY A 184 9.17 -3.46 1.29
CA GLY A 184 9.51 -2.23 2.02
C GLY A 184 10.31 -2.42 3.31
N VAL A 185 10.62 -3.65 3.71
CA VAL A 185 11.36 -4.00 4.94
C VAL A 185 12.43 -5.06 4.67
N GLY A 186 13.37 -5.25 5.61
CA GLY A 186 14.40 -6.29 5.52
C GLY A 186 13.86 -7.71 5.77
N GLU A 187 14.71 -8.72 5.55
CA GLU A 187 14.37 -10.13 5.76
C GLU A 187 14.01 -10.48 7.22
N GLU A 188 14.48 -9.69 8.17
CA GLU A 188 14.21 -9.79 9.60
C GLU A 188 12.81 -9.31 10.00
N GLU A 189 12.18 -8.47 9.18
CA GLU A 189 10.86 -7.89 9.43
C GLU A 189 9.80 -8.40 8.45
N ALA A 190 10.21 -8.80 7.24
CA ALA A 190 9.27 -9.30 6.25
C ALA A 190 8.63 -10.61 6.73
N SER A 191 7.31 -10.64 6.73
CA SER A 191 6.51 -11.83 7.07
C SER A 191 6.76 -12.95 6.07
N LEU A 192 7.11 -14.14 6.56
CA LEU A 192 7.23 -15.33 5.71
C LEU A 192 5.88 -15.75 5.12
N ASN A 193 4.79 -15.52 5.85
CA ASN A 193 3.44 -15.85 5.35
C ASN A 193 3.04 -14.96 4.16
N ASN A 194 3.62 -13.76 4.04
CA ASN A 194 3.41 -12.86 2.91
C ASN A 194 4.38 -13.13 1.73
N MET A 195 5.34 -14.06 1.88
CA MET A 195 6.28 -14.42 0.81
C MET A 195 5.59 -15.26 -0.26
N GLY A 196 5.75 -14.89 -1.53
CA GLY A 196 5.10 -15.58 -2.65
C GLY A 196 3.59 -15.34 -2.76
N ALA A 197 2.97 -14.64 -1.81
CA ALA A 197 1.61 -14.14 -1.93
C ALA A 197 1.57 -12.94 -2.89
N ALA A 198 1.71 -13.20 -4.19
CA ALA A 198 1.18 -12.30 -5.20
C ALA A 198 -0.32 -12.60 -5.33
N GLY A 199 -1.08 -12.19 -4.32
CA GLY A 199 -2.53 -12.07 -4.46
C GLY A 199 -2.85 -10.92 -5.39
N VAL A 200 -4.09 -10.88 -5.88
CA VAL A 200 -4.60 -9.77 -6.70
C VAL A 200 -4.37 -8.45 -5.94
N ASP A 201 -3.39 -7.67 -6.40
CA ASP A 201 -2.95 -6.45 -5.71
C ASP A 201 -4.11 -5.46 -5.61
N THR A 202 -4.47 -5.10 -4.38
CA THR A 202 -5.36 -3.96 -4.11
C THR A 202 -4.74 -3.11 -3.02
N PHE A 203 -4.46 -1.84 -3.32
CA PHE A 203 -3.85 -0.89 -2.40
C PHE A 203 -4.50 0.50 -2.54
N ILE A 204 -4.91 1.10 -1.42
CA ILE A 204 -5.53 2.44 -1.35
C ILE A 204 -5.08 3.16 -0.08
N ASN A 205 -4.75 4.47 -0.10
CA ASN A 205 -4.91 5.40 1.05
C ASN A 205 -5.09 6.85 0.63
N ASP A 206 -5.85 7.58 1.44
CA ASP A 206 -6.19 9.00 1.38
C ASP A 206 -6.34 9.54 2.82
N GLN A 207 -5.92 10.77 3.08
CA GLN A 207 -5.82 11.40 4.39
C GLN A 207 -6.85 12.52 4.52
N ARG A 208 -7.82 12.38 5.44
CA ARG A 208 -8.39 13.44 6.30
C ARG A 208 -9.55 12.88 7.15
N GLY A 209 -9.95 13.67 8.15
CA GLY A 209 -10.89 13.26 9.20
C GLY A 209 -12.34 13.05 8.73
N VAL A 210 -12.94 11.90 9.03
CA VAL A 210 -14.32 11.56 8.69
C VAL A 210 -14.98 10.77 9.83
N TRP A 211 -16.21 11.12 10.20
CA TRP A 211 -17.01 10.34 11.15
C TRP A 211 -18.09 9.58 10.39
N ILE A 212 -18.12 8.26 10.56
CA ILE A 212 -19.05 7.36 9.89
C ILE A 212 -20.00 6.81 10.93
N LYS A 213 -21.27 7.17 10.81
CA LYS A 213 -22.37 6.55 11.55
C LYS A 213 -23.07 5.54 10.65
N TYR A 214 -23.36 4.36 11.14
CA TYR A 214 -24.08 3.35 10.35
C TYR A 214 -25.05 2.55 11.20
N SER A 215 -26.15 2.15 10.57
CA SER A 215 -27.16 1.25 11.11
C SER A 215 -27.56 0.24 10.04
N ASP A 216 -28.51 -0.63 10.35
CA ASP A 216 -29.08 -1.56 9.37
C ASP A 216 -29.89 -0.83 8.25
N GLU A 217 -30.15 0.47 8.40
CA GLU A 217 -31.03 1.24 7.50
C GLU A 217 -30.29 2.30 6.66
N SER A 218 -29.17 2.84 7.16
CA SER A 218 -28.43 3.89 6.47
C SER A 218 -27.02 4.10 6.99
N VAL A 219 -26.20 4.77 6.18
CA VAL A 219 -24.89 5.28 6.55
C VAL A 219 -24.89 6.79 6.45
N GLU A 220 -24.41 7.47 7.49
CA GLU A 220 -24.12 8.90 7.50
C GLU A 220 -22.62 9.13 7.62
N VAL A 221 -22.10 10.02 6.79
CA VAL A 221 -20.68 10.39 6.76
C VAL A 221 -20.57 11.88 6.98
N THR A 222 -19.96 12.25 8.09
CA THR A 222 -19.69 13.65 8.45
C THR A 222 -18.23 13.97 8.14
N THR A 223 -17.99 14.99 7.32
CA THR A 223 -16.63 15.45 6.99
C THR A 223 -16.05 16.33 8.09
N ALA A 224 -14.73 16.58 8.04
CA ALA A 224 -14.03 17.53 8.92
C ALA A 224 -14.67 18.93 8.94
N GLU A 225 -15.31 19.34 7.85
CA GLU A 225 -16.00 20.63 7.70
C GLU A 225 -17.43 20.61 8.25
N GLY A 226 -17.90 19.49 8.82
CA GLY A 226 -19.23 19.34 9.38
C GLY A 226 -20.33 19.10 8.33
N ILE A 227 -19.97 18.77 7.09
CA ILE A 227 -20.92 18.43 6.03
C ILE A 227 -21.35 16.97 6.22
N ILE A 228 -22.66 16.73 6.19
CA ILE A 228 -23.24 15.40 6.37
C ILE A 228 -23.72 14.87 5.01
N TYR A 229 -23.26 13.67 4.66
CA TYR A 229 -23.72 12.90 3.52
C TYR A 229 -24.41 11.64 4.01
N ALA A 230 -25.58 11.30 3.45
CA ALA A 230 -26.33 10.11 3.82
C ALA A 230 -26.48 9.15 2.63
N ALA A 231 -26.43 7.85 2.89
CA ALA A 231 -26.78 6.83 1.91
C ALA A 231 -27.36 5.55 2.52
N GLU A 232 -27.86 4.66 1.66
CA GLU A 232 -28.23 3.29 2.07
C GLU A 232 -26.98 2.43 2.35
N TYR A 233 -25.94 2.55 1.52
CA TYR A 233 -24.71 1.80 1.66
C TYR A 233 -23.48 2.72 1.61
N ALA A 234 -22.41 2.30 2.27
CA ALA A 234 -21.09 2.90 2.10
C ALA A 234 -20.04 1.84 1.76
N LEU A 235 -19.24 2.12 0.73
CA LEU A 235 -18.06 1.36 0.37
C LEU A 235 -16.83 2.10 0.90
N CYS A 236 -16.25 1.57 1.98
CA CYS A 236 -15.02 2.09 2.54
C CYS A 236 -13.83 1.62 1.71
N THR A 237 -13.11 2.56 1.11
CA THR A 237 -11.89 2.28 0.36
C THR A 237 -10.68 2.98 0.95
N PHE A 238 -10.73 3.31 2.25
CA PHE A 238 -9.55 3.82 2.96
C PHE A 238 -8.45 2.77 3.03
N SER A 239 -7.24 3.22 3.26
CA SER A 239 -6.15 2.32 3.60
C SER A 239 -6.18 1.85 5.01
N ASN A 240 -5.39 0.81 5.21
CA ASN A 240 -4.91 0.47 6.54
C ASN A 240 -4.32 1.66 7.30
N GLY A 241 -3.39 2.43 6.72
CA GLY A 241 -2.76 3.56 7.44
C GLY A 241 -3.73 4.68 7.85
N VAL A 242 -4.92 4.79 7.23
CA VAL A 242 -5.97 5.72 7.68
C VAL A 242 -6.96 5.07 8.62
N LEU A 243 -7.25 3.79 8.46
CA LEU A 243 -8.03 3.01 9.41
C LEU A 243 -7.32 2.85 10.77
N GLU A 244 -5.98 2.83 10.79
CA GLU A 244 -5.15 2.84 12.00
C GLU A 244 -5.00 4.26 12.60
N SER A 245 -5.38 5.28 11.85
CA SER A 245 -5.24 6.67 12.29
C SER A 245 -6.44 7.13 13.11
N LYS A 246 -6.32 8.31 13.72
CA LYS A 246 -7.45 8.99 14.38
C LYS A 246 -8.29 9.83 13.42
N MET A 247 -8.09 9.69 12.11
CA MET A 247 -8.83 10.46 11.12
C MET A 247 -10.23 9.87 10.92
N VAL A 248 -10.40 8.55 10.97
CA VAL A 248 -11.71 7.94 10.74
C VAL A 248 -12.25 7.38 12.04
N THR A 249 -13.49 7.75 12.36
CA THR A 249 -14.23 7.18 13.51
C THR A 249 -15.47 6.48 13.01
N PHE A 250 -15.69 5.25 13.47
CA PHE A 250 -16.87 4.45 13.19
C PHE A 250 -17.80 4.43 14.40
N ASP A 251 -19.09 4.60 14.17
CA ASP A 251 -20.14 4.53 15.19
C ASP A 251 -21.35 3.74 14.64
N PRO A 252 -21.65 2.54 15.16
CA PRO A 252 -20.93 1.84 16.23
C PRO A 252 -19.49 1.48 15.83
N ASP A 253 -18.63 1.25 16.82
CA ASP A 253 -17.23 0.90 16.57
C ASP A 253 -17.10 -0.40 15.75
N LEU A 254 -15.99 -0.54 15.03
CA LEU A 254 -15.71 -1.76 14.28
C LEU A 254 -15.56 -2.97 15.23
N PRO A 255 -16.03 -4.17 14.83
CA PRO A 255 -15.82 -5.38 15.62
C PRO A 255 -14.33 -5.64 15.91
N ASP A 256 -14.02 -6.19 17.08
CA ASP A 256 -12.64 -6.39 17.54
C ASP A 256 -11.79 -7.20 16.56
N TRP A 257 -12.35 -8.26 15.96
CA TRP A 257 -11.63 -9.08 14.97
C TRP A 257 -11.20 -8.27 13.74
N LYS A 258 -11.97 -7.25 13.34
CA LYS A 258 -11.65 -6.39 12.19
C LYS A 258 -10.60 -5.35 12.58
N LYS A 259 -10.69 -4.78 13.79
CA LYS A 259 -9.63 -3.91 14.34
C LYS A 259 -8.31 -4.67 14.44
N GLU A 260 -8.31 -5.90 14.96
CA GLU A 260 -7.12 -6.76 14.99
C GLU A 260 -6.53 -7.01 13.60
N ALA A 261 -7.39 -7.30 12.61
CA ALA A 261 -6.92 -7.51 11.24
C ALA A 261 -6.25 -6.26 10.67
N ILE A 262 -6.85 -5.08 10.88
CA ILE A 262 -6.28 -3.78 10.49
C ILE A 262 -4.91 -3.59 11.15
N PHE A 263 -4.80 -3.75 12.48
CA PHE A 263 -3.54 -3.56 13.21
C PHE A 263 -2.44 -4.56 12.85
N ARG A 264 -2.78 -5.74 12.31
CA ARG A 264 -1.79 -6.73 11.86
C ARG A 264 -1.16 -6.36 10.52
N MET A 265 -1.81 -5.51 9.71
CA MET A 265 -1.34 -5.14 8.38
C MET A 265 -0.48 -3.87 8.43
N ARG A 266 0.83 -4.01 8.67
CA ARG A 266 1.73 -2.84 8.66
C ARG A 266 1.84 -2.18 7.29
N MET A 267 1.56 -0.87 7.23
CA MET A 267 1.98 -0.05 6.09
C MET A 267 3.46 0.29 6.18
N VAL A 268 4.18 -0.01 5.10
CA VAL A 268 5.58 0.37 4.92
C VAL A 268 5.67 1.69 4.17
N TYR A 269 6.70 2.48 4.50
CA TYR A 269 6.99 3.74 3.84
C TYR A 269 8.09 3.55 2.81
N TYR A 270 7.86 4.07 1.60
CA TYR A 270 8.84 4.07 0.53
C TYR A 270 8.96 5.49 -0.03
N THR A 271 10.19 5.98 -0.18
CA THR A 271 10.47 7.33 -0.66
C THR A 271 11.16 7.27 -2.01
N LYS A 272 10.56 7.92 -3.00
CA LYS A 272 11.22 8.15 -4.30
C LYS A 272 11.97 9.47 -4.29
N ILE A 273 13.21 9.45 -4.77
CA ILE A 273 14.03 10.65 -4.98
C ILE A 273 14.36 10.72 -6.46
N PHE A 274 13.98 11.82 -7.11
CA PHE A 274 14.28 12.09 -8.51
C PHE A 274 15.44 13.08 -8.61
N LEU A 275 16.47 12.73 -9.38
CA LEU A 275 17.68 13.53 -9.54
C LEU A 275 17.90 13.84 -11.02
N LYS A 276 18.14 15.12 -11.34
CA LYS A 276 18.53 15.57 -12.68
C LYS A 276 20.02 15.88 -12.68
N PHE A 277 20.74 15.31 -13.65
CA PHE A 277 22.17 15.58 -13.84
C PHE A 277 22.42 16.26 -15.20
N PRO A 278 23.49 17.06 -15.35
CA PRO A 278 23.82 17.69 -16.64
C PRO A 278 24.18 16.70 -17.76
N LYS A 279 24.71 15.53 -17.39
CA LYS A 279 25.03 14.43 -18.30
C LYS A 279 24.85 13.08 -17.58
N LYS A 280 24.62 12.02 -18.37
CA LYS A 280 24.67 10.64 -17.87
C LYS A 280 26.13 10.28 -17.58
N PHE A 281 26.47 10.09 -16.30
CA PHE A 281 27.82 9.70 -15.86
C PHE A 281 27.89 8.26 -15.34
N TRP A 282 26.75 7.58 -15.26
CA TRP A 282 26.64 6.18 -14.86
C TRP A 282 26.50 5.27 -16.09
N ASP A 283 26.73 3.97 -15.89
CA ASP A 283 26.64 2.99 -16.97
C ASP A 283 25.21 2.80 -17.47
N ASP A 284 25.08 1.94 -18.46
CA ASP A 284 23.80 1.55 -19.04
C ASP A 284 22.98 0.63 -18.13
N SER A 285 23.48 0.19 -16.97
CA SER A 285 22.72 -0.62 -16.00
C SER A 285 21.39 0.03 -15.60
N LYS A 286 20.31 -0.77 -15.49
CA LYS A 286 18.98 -0.28 -15.09
C LYS A 286 18.90 -0.03 -13.59
N PHE A 287 19.66 -0.80 -12.81
CA PHE A 287 19.75 -0.68 -11.36
C PHE A 287 21.21 -0.59 -10.95
N ILE A 288 21.52 0.29 -10.00
CA ILE A 288 22.85 0.43 -9.40
C ILE A 288 22.65 0.22 -7.91
N LEU A 289 23.30 -0.80 -7.37
CA LEU A 289 23.32 -1.10 -5.95
C LEU A 289 24.67 -0.71 -5.37
N HIS A 290 24.68 -0.31 -4.11
CA HIS A 290 25.90 0.01 -3.38
C HIS A 290 26.11 -1.00 -2.26
N VAL A 291 27.33 -1.53 -2.15
CA VAL A 291 27.77 -2.36 -1.03
C VAL A 291 28.94 -1.68 -0.34
N SER A 292 28.78 -1.38 0.94
CA SER A 292 29.91 -0.94 1.78
C SER A 292 30.60 -2.15 2.40
N LYS A 293 31.90 -2.02 2.70
CA LYS A 293 32.67 -3.06 3.39
C LYS A 293 32.13 -3.40 4.77
#